data_AF-A0AAV2BWU2-F1
#
_entry.id   AF-A0AAV2BWU2-F1
#
_cell.length_a   1.000
_cell.length_b   1.000
_cell.length_c   1.000
_cell.angle_alpha   90.00
_cell.angle_beta   90.00
_cell.angle_gamma   90.00
#
_symmetry.space_group_name_H-M   'P 1'
#
loop_
_entity.id
_entity.type
_entity.pdbx_description
1 polymer ?
#
loop_
_entity_poly.entity_id
_entity_poly.type
_entity_poly.pdbx_seq_one_letter_code
_entity_poly.pdbx_strand_id
1 'polypeptide(L)'
;MVFAMNIFTEALLFSEDLLIDIMERNNLTWTPATSGNTYRHLVESKFTPAIGDAVSNFSKLPHSSMTFAIYGMQPYFPRGYNPRDFLHYCGVLAQQAANECANGNDEFADQVVLSIASYLKQMKGSGEFSRKGGWFAIRREGAESCVHWQKQTIRNLETKICNSK
;
A
#
# COMPACT_ATOMS: atom_id res chain seq x y z
N MET A 1 -18.64 -20.18 4.35
CA MET A 1 -17.47 -19.92 5.23
C MET A 1 -16.16 -19.86 4.46
N VAL A 2 -15.86 -20.82 3.59
CA VAL A 2 -14.60 -20.90 2.80
C VAL A 2 -14.30 -19.65 1.96
N PHE A 3 -15.30 -19.04 1.32
CA PHE A 3 -15.11 -17.86 0.46
C PHE A 3 -14.68 -16.60 1.22
N ALA A 4 -15.31 -16.33 2.38
CA ALA A 4 -14.98 -15.16 3.22
C ALA A 4 -13.61 -15.30 3.89
N MET A 5 -13.21 -16.53 4.23
CA MET A 5 -11.88 -16.83 4.75
C MET A 5 -10.81 -16.55 3.69
N ASN A 6 -11.02 -17.00 2.45
CA ASN A 6 -10.08 -16.78 1.35
C ASN A 6 -9.89 -15.28 1.01
N ILE A 7 -10.96 -14.47 1.06
CA ILE A 7 -10.87 -13.02 0.81
C ILE A 7 -10.00 -12.30 1.84
N PHE A 8 -10.18 -12.59 3.12
CA PHE A 8 -9.39 -11.91 4.17
C PHE A 8 -7.95 -12.40 4.19
N THR A 9 -7.73 -13.71 3.99
CA THR A 9 -6.37 -14.27 3.90
C THR A 9 -5.59 -13.68 2.73
N GLU A 10 -6.18 -13.57 1.54
CA GLU A 10 -5.53 -12.92 0.39
C GLU A 10 -5.19 -11.45 0.69
N ALA A 11 -6.11 -10.72 1.34
CA ALA A 11 -5.90 -9.33 1.71
C ALA A 11 -4.80 -9.17 2.78
N LEU A 12 -4.73 -10.09 3.75
CA LEU A 12 -3.71 -10.11 4.79
C LEU A 12 -2.32 -10.34 4.19
N LEU A 13 -2.18 -11.36 3.35
CA LEU A 13 -0.90 -11.68 2.68
C LEU A 13 -0.42 -10.55 1.78
N PHE A 14 -1.34 -9.93 1.04
CA PHE A 14 -1.02 -8.74 0.25
C PHE A 14 -0.46 -7.61 1.13
N SER A 15 -1.10 -7.33 2.27
CA SER A 15 -0.68 -6.26 3.18
C SER A 15 0.66 -6.55 3.85
N GLU A 16 0.90 -7.81 4.26
CA GLU A 16 2.18 -8.24 4.84
C GLU A 16 3.32 -8.05 3.83
N ASP A 17 3.18 -8.59 2.62
CA ASP A 17 4.23 -8.51 1.60
C ASP A 17 4.53 -7.08 1.19
N LEU A 18 3.49 -6.24 1.13
CA LEU A 18 3.66 -4.82 0.88
C LEU A 18 4.49 -4.14 1.97
N LEU A 19 4.18 -4.41 3.25
CA LEU A 19 4.90 -3.80 4.36
C LEU A 19 6.32 -4.33 4.46
N ILE A 20 6.55 -5.63 4.23
CA ILE A 20 7.90 -6.20 4.15
C ILE A 20 8.73 -5.47 3.09
N ASP A 21 8.21 -5.33 1.86
CA ASP A 21 8.90 -4.61 0.77
C ASP A 21 9.22 -3.16 1.14
N ILE A 22 8.28 -2.44 1.79
CA ILE A 22 8.51 -1.05 2.22
C ILE A 22 9.55 -0.98 3.34
N MET A 23 9.54 -1.90 4.31
CA MET A 23 10.53 -1.94 5.39
C MET A 23 11.92 -2.21 4.84
N GLU A 24 12.07 -3.20 3.94
CA GLU A 24 13.33 -3.52 3.27
C GLU A 24 13.88 -2.31 2.48
N ARG A 25 13.02 -1.60 1.75
CA ARG A 25 13.41 -0.35 1.04
C ARG A 25 13.90 0.76 1.97
N ASN A 26 13.47 0.74 3.24
CA ASN A 26 13.91 1.68 4.27
C ASN A 26 15.05 1.12 5.13
N ASN A 27 15.62 -0.04 4.79
CA ASN A 27 16.65 -0.76 5.56
C ASN A 27 16.21 -1.11 6.99
N LEU A 28 14.91 -1.37 7.18
CA LEU A 28 14.35 -1.80 8.45
C LEU A 28 14.15 -3.31 8.44
N THR A 29 14.49 -3.96 9.54
CA THR A 29 14.17 -5.38 9.75
C THR A 29 12.87 -5.45 10.53
N TRP A 30 11.81 -5.93 9.89
CA TRP A 30 10.53 -6.17 10.52
C TRP A 30 9.99 -7.51 10.06
N THR A 31 9.32 -8.23 10.95
CA THR A 31 8.66 -9.50 10.64
C THR A 31 7.21 -9.41 11.12
N PRO A 32 6.22 -9.68 10.26
CA PRO A 32 4.82 -9.63 10.67
C PRO A 32 4.56 -10.58 11.85
N ALA A 33 3.88 -10.10 12.89
CA ALA A 33 3.35 -10.95 13.95
C ALA A 33 2.01 -11.60 13.53
N THR A 34 1.43 -11.14 12.42
CA THR A 34 0.18 -11.65 11.87
C THR A 34 0.33 -13.09 11.33
N SER A 35 -0.78 -13.81 11.31
CA SER A 35 -0.83 -15.24 10.92
C SER A 35 -0.72 -15.48 9.41
N GLY A 36 -0.41 -14.48 8.58
CA GLY A 36 -0.33 -14.64 7.13
C GLY A 36 0.72 -15.67 6.73
N ASN A 37 1.86 -15.72 7.42
CA ASN A 37 2.86 -16.78 7.23
C ASN A 37 2.27 -18.20 7.34
N THR A 38 1.35 -18.42 8.28
CA THR A 38 0.66 -19.70 8.44
C THR A 38 -0.19 -20.05 7.22
N TYR A 39 -0.68 -19.07 6.46
CA TYR A 39 -1.59 -19.28 5.33
C TYR A 39 -0.93 -19.16 3.93
N ARG A 40 0.37 -18.86 3.85
CA ARG A 40 1.10 -18.75 2.57
C ARG A 40 1.03 -20.01 1.70
N HIS A 41 0.85 -21.18 2.32
CA HIS A 41 0.68 -22.45 1.60
C HIS A 41 -0.72 -22.64 0.99
N LEU A 42 -1.69 -21.79 1.34
CA LEU A 42 -3.09 -21.89 0.91
C LEU A 42 -3.45 -20.84 -0.14
N VAL A 43 -2.81 -19.67 -0.10
CA VAL A 43 -3.16 -18.52 -0.95
C VAL A 43 -1.88 -17.80 -1.36
N GLU A 44 -1.74 -17.54 -2.66
CA GLU A 44 -0.68 -16.67 -3.17
C GLU A 44 -1.05 -15.20 -2.98
N SER A 45 -0.09 -14.43 -2.47
CA SER A 45 -0.19 -12.98 -2.41
C SER A 45 -0.36 -12.36 -3.80
N LYS A 46 -1.12 -11.27 -3.86
CA LYS A 46 -1.31 -10.48 -5.09
C LYS A 46 -0.38 -9.28 -5.17
N PHE A 47 0.54 -9.15 -4.21
CA PHE A 47 1.60 -8.17 -4.23
C PHE A 47 2.52 -8.39 -5.44
N THR A 48 3.05 -7.31 -6.00
CA THR A 48 4.06 -7.34 -7.05
C THR A 48 5.02 -6.17 -6.83
N PRO A 49 6.29 -6.25 -7.26
CA PRO A 49 7.24 -5.14 -7.13
C PRO A 49 6.73 -3.81 -7.74
N ALA A 50 5.98 -3.88 -8.84
CA ALA A 50 5.37 -2.70 -9.46
C ALA A 50 4.33 -2.01 -8.56
N ILE A 51 3.63 -2.77 -7.72
CA ILE A 51 2.73 -2.21 -6.70
C ILE A 51 3.56 -1.55 -5.59
N GLY A 52 4.63 -2.21 -5.12
CA GLY A 52 5.56 -1.63 -4.13
C GLY A 52 6.16 -0.29 -4.59
N ASP A 53 6.64 -0.24 -5.84
CA ASP A 53 7.14 1.00 -6.46
C ASP A 53 6.08 2.10 -6.51
N ALA A 54 4.84 1.75 -6.87
CA ALA A 54 3.76 2.71 -6.90
C ALA A 54 3.44 3.25 -5.51
N VAL A 55 3.29 2.38 -4.52
CA VAL A 55 3.04 2.74 -3.11
C VAL A 55 4.14 3.65 -2.58
N SER A 56 5.41 3.33 -2.82
CA SER A 56 6.57 4.15 -2.44
C SER A 56 6.59 5.53 -3.15
N ASN A 57 6.05 5.62 -4.36
CA ASN A 57 5.94 6.91 -5.05
C ASN A 57 4.75 7.73 -4.54
N PHE A 58 3.62 7.08 -4.27
CA PHE A 58 2.45 7.75 -3.70
C PHE A 58 2.70 8.26 -2.28
N SER A 59 3.52 7.59 -1.47
CA SER A 59 3.88 8.07 -0.12
C SER A 59 4.64 9.39 -0.11
N LYS A 60 5.19 9.82 -1.25
CA LYS A 60 5.88 11.10 -1.43
C LYS A 60 4.93 12.25 -1.75
N LEU A 61 3.65 11.98 -2.00
CA LEU A 61 2.65 13.01 -2.28
C LEU A 61 2.23 13.75 -0.99
N PRO A 62 1.77 15.01 -1.08
CA PRO A 62 1.41 15.79 0.10
C PRO A 62 0.29 15.12 0.93
N HIS A 63 0.54 14.95 2.23
CA HIS A 63 -0.39 14.33 3.19
C HIS A 63 -1.65 15.15 3.51
N SER A 64 -1.88 16.28 2.84
CA SER A 64 -2.80 17.35 3.28
C SER A 64 -4.28 16.94 3.37
N SER A 65 -4.66 15.76 2.88
CA SER A 65 -6.01 15.19 3.00
C SER A 65 -6.07 13.83 3.72
N MET A 66 -4.94 13.31 4.23
CA MET A 66 -4.85 11.95 4.80
C MET A 66 -4.31 11.87 6.24
N THR A 67 -4.18 12.98 6.95
CA THR A 67 -3.84 12.97 8.39
C THR A 67 -4.82 12.13 9.22
N PHE A 68 -6.11 12.08 8.83
CA PHE A 68 -7.11 11.21 9.44
C PHE A 68 -6.88 9.72 9.18
N ALA A 69 -6.29 9.34 8.04
CA ALA A 69 -5.95 7.95 7.74
C ALA A 69 -4.83 7.45 8.66
N ILE A 70 -3.83 8.29 8.95
CA ILE A 70 -2.65 7.94 9.76
C ILE A 70 -3.04 7.59 11.20
N TYR A 71 -3.83 8.43 11.87
CA TYR A 71 -4.16 8.25 13.29
C TYR A 71 -5.51 7.58 13.53
N GLY A 72 -6.45 7.70 12.59
CA GLY A 72 -7.74 7.03 12.69
C GLY A 72 -7.70 5.59 12.19
N MET A 73 -6.69 5.21 11.41
CA MET A 73 -6.65 3.95 10.63
C MET A 73 -7.96 3.69 9.86
N GLN A 74 -8.71 4.77 9.58
CA GLN A 74 -9.96 4.74 8.87
C GLN A 74 -9.66 5.08 7.41
N PRO A 75 -10.03 4.20 6.47
CA PRO A 75 -9.91 4.49 5.05
C PRO A 75 -10.87 5.62 4.68
N TYR A 76 -10.34 6.81 4.38
CA TYR A 76 -11.17 7.95 3.93
C TYR A 76 -11.25 7.99 2.41
N PHE A 77 -12.30 7.36 1.87
CA PHE A 77 -12.64 7.42 0.44
C PHE A 77 -14.07 7.94 0.25
N PRO A 78 -14.27 9.28 0.22
CA PRO A 78 -15.62 9.88 0.16
C PRO A 78 -16.39 9.54 -1.12
N ARG A 79 -15.73 8.95 -2.12
CA ARG A 79 -16.32 8.55 -3.41
C ARG A 79 -16.39 7.02 -3.60
N GLY A 80 -16.16 6.24 -2.55
CA GLY A 80 -16.07 4.77 -2.62
C GLY A 80 -14.72 4.29 -3.14
N TYR A 81 -14.62 2.99 -3.47
CA TYR A 81 -13.35 2.40 -3.89
C TYR A 81 -12.78 3.00 -5.18
N ASN A 82 -11.53 3.48 -5.10
CA ASN A 82 -10.71 3.88 -6.23
C ASN A 82 -9.31 3.23 -6.10
N PRO A 83 -8.83 2.51 -7.12
CA PRO A 83 -7.50 1.89 -7.13
C PRO A 83 -6.34 2.82 -6.78
N ARG A 84 -6.34 4.05 -7.31
CA ARG A 84 -5.31 5.05 -7.06
C ARG A 84 -5.35 5.55 -5.62
N ASP A 85 -6.54 5.87 -5.14
CA ASP A 85 -6.70 6.36 -3.76
C ASP A 85 -6.30 5.25 -2.78
N PHE A 86 -6.62 3.98 -3.07
CA PHE A 86 -6.19 2.83 -2.28
C PHE A 86 -4.66 2.69 -2.24
N LEU A 87 -3.97 2.80 -3.39
CA LEU A 87 -2.50 2.77 -3.43
C LEU A 87 -1.89 3.93 -2.63
N HIS A 88 -2.50 5.11 -2.69
CA HIS A 88 -2.05 6.26 -1.93
C HIS A 88 -2.25 6.08 -0.43
N TYR A 89 -3.40 5.55 -0.01
CA TYR A 89 -3.66 5.17 1.39
C TYR A 89 -2.64 4.14 1.91
N CYS A 90 -2.33 3.11 1.11
CA CYS A 90 -1.28 2.15 1.43
C CYS A 90 0.08 2.84 1.60
N GLY A 91 0.42 3.78 0.71
CA GLY A 91 1.69 4.51 0.77
C GLY A 91 1.85 5.34 2.03
N VAL A 92 0.79 6.07 2.42
CA VAL A 92 0.79 6.87 3.63
C VAL A 92 0.95 6.01 4.88
N LEU A 93 0.18 4.93 5.01
CA LEU A 93 0.26 4.06 6.17
C LEU A 93 1.58 3.29 6.25
N ALA A 94 2.06 2.75 5.13
CA ALA A 94 3.31 1.99 5.10
C ALA A 94 4.51 2.88 5.43
N GLN A 95 4.52 4.13 4.95
CA GLN A 95 5.57 5.08 5.30
C GLN A 95 5.51 5.47 6.79
N GLN A 96 4.31 5.68 7.34
CA GLN A 96 4.19 5.91 8.78
C GLN A 96 4.68 4.70 9.58
N ALA A 97 4.33 3.48 9.15
CA ALA A 97 4.81 2.26 9.81
C ALA A 97 6.32 2.17 9.81
N ALA A 98 6.98 2.46 8.68
CA ALA A 98 8.45 2.52 8.63
C ALA A 98 9.01 3.56 9.61
N ASN A 99 8.40 4.73 9.72
CA ASN A 99 8.84 5.77 10.67
C ASN A 99 8.66 5.33 12.13
N GLU A 100 7.53 4.69 12.47
CA GLU A 100 7.25 4.18 13.81
C GLU A 100 8.18 3.02 14.19
N CYS A 101 8.42 2.07 13.29
CA CYS A 101 9.40 0.99 13.46
C CYS A 101 10.82 1.52 13.66
N ALA A 102 11.23 2.53 12.89
CA ALA A 102 12.53 3.18 13.07
C ALA A 102 12.69 3.81 14.47
N ASN A 103 11.57 4.14 15.13
CA ASN A 103 11.52 4.64 16.51
C ASN A 103 11.26 3.53 17.55
N GLY A 104 11.24 2.25 17.16
CA GLY A 104 11.07 1.10 18.03
C GLY A 104 9.61 0.70 18.30
N ASN A 105 8.65 1.20 17.53
CA ASN A 105 7.22 0.89 17.66
C ASN A 105 6.75 -0.08 16.56
N ASP A 106 7.17 -1.34 16.67
CA ASP A 106 6.90 -2.35 15.63
C ASP A 106 5.43 -2.81 15.59
N GLU A 107 4.71 -2.71 16.71
CA GLU A 107 3.29 -3.06 16.80
C GLU A 107 2.43 -2.20 15.86
N PHE A 108 2.88 -0.99 15.53
CA PHE A 108 2.18 -0.12 14.60
C PHE A 108 2.15 -0.69 13.17
N ALA A 109 3.22 -1.39 12.76
CA ALA A 109 3.25 -2.03 11.44
C ALA A 109 2.21 -3.16 11.33
N ASP A 110 2.03 -3.98 12.37
CA ASP A 110 0.98 -5.00 12.40
C ASP A 110 -0.43 -4.38 12.35
N GLN A 111 -0.64 -3.26 13.03
CA GLN A 111 -1.91 -2.53 12.96
C GLN A 111 -2.18 -1.99 11.54
N VAL A 112 -1.15 -1.51 10.84
CA VAL A 112 -1.24 -1.11 9.43
C VAL A 112 -1.59 -2.28 8.52
N VAL A 113 -0.97 -3.46 8.71
CA VAL A 113 -1.33 -4.69 7.97
C VAL A 113 -2.84 -4.96 8.09
N LEU A 114 -3.35 -4.95 9.32
CA LEU A 114 -4.76 -5.24 9.62
C LEU A 114 -5.69 -4.18 9.03
N SER A 115 -5.29 -2.91 9.06
CA SER A 115 -6.07 -1.80 8.51
C SER A 115 -6.24 -1.93 7.00
N ILE A 116 -5.14 -2.13 6.26
CA ILE A 116 -5.16 -2.34 4.80
C ILE A 116 -5.97 -3.60 4.44
N ALA A 117 -5.73 -4.71 5.15
CA ALA A 117 -6.42 -5.97 4.90
C ALA A 117 -7.94 -5.87 5.15
N SER A 118 -8.34 -5.17 6.20
CA SER A 118 -9.75 -4.96 6.55
C SER A 118 -10.48 -4.10 5.52
N TYR A 119 -9.85 -3.02 5.07
CA TYR A 119 -10.41 -2.18 4.00
C TYR A 119 -10.60 -2.99 2.71
N LEU A 120 -9.57 -3.72 2.29
CA LEU A 120 -9.64 -4.52 1.07
C LEU A 120 -10.70 -5.63 1.17
N LYS A 121 -10.80 -6.31 2.32
CA LYS A 121 -11.88 -7.28 2.59
C LYS A 121 -13.26 -6.64 2.45
N GLN A 122 -13.46 -5.45 3.00
CA GLN A 122 -14.73 -4.73 2.91
C GLN A 122 -15.08 -4.42 1.45
N MET A 123 -14.14 -3.90 0.67
CA MET A 123 -14.36 -3.55 -0.74
C MET A 123 -14.57 -4.78 -1.63
N LYS A 124 -13.92 -5.91 -1.31
CA LYS A 124 -14.16 -7.21 -1.96
C LYS A 124 -15.53 -7.76 -1.59
N GLY A 125 -15.92 -7.68 -0.32
CA GLY A 125 -17.23 -8.13 0.18
C GLY A 125 -18.41 -7.35 -0.39
N SER A 126 -18.24 -6.05 -0.64
CA SER A 126 -19.26 -5.20 -1.30
C SER A 126 -19.29 -5.35 -2.83
N GLY A 127 -18.34 -6.10 -3.41
CA GLY A 127 -18.16 -6.24 -4.85
C GLY A 127 -17.68 -4.96 -5.55
N GLU A 128 -17.40 -3.87 -4.83
CA GLU A 128 -16.83 -2.64 -5.43
C GLU A 128 -15.45 -2.90 -6.02
N PHE A 129 -14.63 -3.69 -5.34
CA PHE A 129 -13.30 -4.07 -5.82
C PHE A 129 -13.37 -4.68 -7.23
N SER A 130 -14.23 -5.69 -7.41
CA SER A 130 -14.43 -6.36 -8.69
C SER A 130 -15.03 -5.43 -9.74
N ARG A 131 -16.02 -4.60 -9.39
CA ARG A 131 -16.65 -3.62 -10.30
C ARG A 131 -15.68 -2.56 -10.82
N LYS A 132 -14.62 -2.25 -10.06
CA LYS A 132 -13.57 -1.29 -10.44
C LYS A 132 -12.34 -1.95 -11.07
N GLY A 133 -12.43 -3.23 -11.46
CA GLY A 133 -11.37 -3.95 -12.17
C GLY A 133 -10.38 -4.71 -11.28
N GLY A 134 -10.58 -4.71 -9.97
CA GLY A 134 -9.85 -5.51 -8.99
C GLY A 134 -8.32 -5.40 -9.09
N TRP A 135 -7.64 -6.54 -8.93
CA TRP A 135 -6.17 -6.60 -8.98
C TRP A 135 -5.58 -6.16 -10.31
N PHE A 136 -6.31 -6.29 -11.41
CA PHE A 136 -5.86 -5.79 -12.70
C PHE A 136 -5.79 -4.26 -12.69
N ALA A 137 -6.80 -3.58 -12.13
CA ALA A 137 -6.80 -2.13 -12.02
C ALA A 137 -5.69 -1.60 -11.08
N ILE A 138 -5.45 -2.29 -9.94
CA ILE A 138 -4.33 -1.98 -9.04
C ILE A 138 -2.98 -2.05 -9.78
N ARG A 139 -2.73 -3.16 -10.51
CA ARG A 139 -1.48 -3.33 -11.25
C ARG A 139 -1.30 -2.29 -12.35
N ARG A 140 -2.38 -1.95 -13.06
CA ARG A 140 -2.36 -0.92 -14.10
C ARG A 140 -2.03 0.46 -13.53
N GLU A 141 -2.74 0.90 -12.49
CA GLU A 141 -2.42 2.18 -11.83
C GLU A 141 -1.00 2.19 -11.28
N GLY A 142 -0.53 1.06 -10.73
CA GLY A 142 0.83 0.96 -10.23
C GLY A 142 1.89 1.17 -11.31
N ALA A 143 1.72 0.51 -12.46
CA ALA A 143 2.60 0.68 -13.62
C ALA A 143 2.57 2.11 -14.18
N GLU A 144 1.37 2.69 -14.34
CA GLU A 144 1.21 4.06 -14.85
C GLU A 144 1.86 5.11 -13.92
N SER A 145 1.70 4.93 -12.60
CA SER A 145 2.26 5.83 -11.59
C SER A 145 3.78 5.82 -11.60
N CYS A 146 4.39 4.65 -11.79
CA CYS A 146 5.84 4.53 -11.96
C CYS A 146 6.34 5.35 -13.17
N VAL A 147 5.67 5.22 -14.32
CA VAL A 147 6.02 5.96 -15.55
C VAL A 147 5.87 7.48 -15.36
N HIS A 148 4.79 7.93 -14.72
CA HIS A 148 4.57 9.35 -14.47
C HIS A 148 5.62 9.94 -13.51
N TRP A 149 5.95 9.23 -12.43
CA TRP A 149 6.97 9.66 -11.49
C TRP A 149 8.36 9.73 -12.14
N GLN A 150 8.74 8.71 -12.92
CA GLN A 150 9.99 8.73 -13.67
C GLN A 150 10.08 9.96 -14.58
N LYS A 151 9.02 10.26 -15.34
CA LYS A 151 8.96 11.46 -16.20
C LYS A 151 9.09 12.76 -15.41
N GLN A 152 8.47 12.86 -14.24
CA GLN A 152 8.53 14.06 -13.41
C GLN A 152 9.90 14.25 -12.75
N THR A 153 10.52 13.16 -12.28
CA THR A 153 11.89 13.18 -11.75
C THR A 153 12.90 13.60 -12.82
N ILE A 154 12.79 13.08 -14.05
CA ILE A 154 13.64 13.50 -15.17
C ILE A 154 13.49 15.01 -15.44
N ARG A 155 12.25 15.52 -15.55
CA ARG A 155 12.00 16.96 -15.75
C ARG A 155 12.57 17.83 -14.62
N ASN A 156 12.46 17.38 -13.37
CA ASN A 156 12.99 18.10 -12.21
C ASN A 156 14.52 18.10 -12.18
N LEU A 157 15.16 17.03 -12.65
CA LEU A 157 16.61 16.96 -12.80
C LEU A 157 17.09 17.87 -13.95
N GLU A 158 16.40 17.86 -15.09
CA GLU A 158 16.69 18.73 -16.25
C GLU A 158 16.59 20.22 -15.89
N THR A 159 15.54 20.61 -15.15
CA THR A 159 15.36 22.00 -14.69
C THR A 159 16.42 22.42 -13.66
N LYS A 160 16.85 21.54 -12.75
CA LYS A 160 17.96 21.82 -11.83
C LYS A 160 19.31 21.99 -12.54
N ILE A 161 19.57 21.22 -13.60
CA ILE A 161 20.79 21.33 -14.42
C ILE A 161 20.80 22.66 -15.20
N CYS A 162 19.68 23.07 -15.78
CA CYS A 162 19.57 24.36 -16.48
C CYS A 162 19.72 25.57 -15.55
N ASN A 163 19.30 25.47 -14.29
CA ASN A 163 19.41 26.56 -13.31
C ASN A 163 20.76 26.60 -12.56
N SER A 164 21.69 25.67 -12.85
CA SER A 164 23.04 25.63 -12.26
C SER A 164 24.14 26.11 -13.23
N LYS A 165 23.76 26.80 -14.32
CA LYS A 165 24.66 27.47 -15.27
C LYS A 165 24.47 28.97 -15.18
#